data_AF-A0A3S3R379-F1
#
_entry.id   AF-A0A3S3R379-F1
#
_cell.length_a   1.000
_cell.length_b   1.000
_cell.length_c   1.000
_cell.angle_alpha   90.00
_cell.angle_beta   90.00
_cell.angle_gamma   90.00
#
_symmetry.space_group_name_H-M   'P 1'
#
loop_
_entity.id
_entity.type
_entity.pdbx_description
1 polymer ?
#
loop_
_entity_poly.entity_id
_entity_poly.type
_entity_poly.pdbx_seq_one_letter_code
_entity_poly.pdbx_strand_id
1 'polypeptide(L)'
;MAITIRDTDKHYFMIEELKALTNSNVTTKALIQGGYMAVELGKQYEEEKEKRLKIEAELATLKETVNQYLSSQQALINAIN
;
A
#
# COMPACT_ATOMS: atom_id res chain seq x y z
N MET A 1 5.25 -35.30 14.62
CA MET A 1 4.31 -34.76 13.62
C MET A 1 5.14 -34.10 12.52
N ALA A 2 5.38 -34.81 11.41
CA ALA A 2 6.13 -34.24 10.30
C ALA A 2 5.14 -33.46 9.42
N ILE A 3 5.19 -32.12 9.49
CA ILE A 3 4.56 -31.28 8.47
C ILE A 3 5.35 -31.54 7.19
N THR A 4 4.80 -32.35 6.28
CA THR A 4 5.39 -32.56 4.96
C THR A 4 5.23 -31.24 4.21
N ILE A 5 6.30 -30.43 4.19
CA ILE A 5 6.35 -29.18 3.46
C ILE A 5 6.23 -29.54 1.97
N ARG A 6 5.05 -29.32 1.38
CA ARG A 6 4.86 -29.37 -0.08
C ARG A 6 5.54 -28.12 -0.65
N ASP A 7 6.30 -28.26 -1.74
CA ASP A 7 7.15 -27.23 -2.38
C ASP A 7 8.43 -26.82 -1.61
N THR A 8 9.30 -27.77 -1.28
CA THR A 8 10.62 -27.52 -0.67
C THR A 8 11.47 -26.51 -1.46
N ASP A 9 11.37 -26.51 -2.78
CA ASP A 9 12.16 -25.64 -3.64
C ASP A 9 11.72 -24.17 -3.50
N LYS A 10 10.42 -23.91 -3.41
CA LYS A 10 9.90 -22.54 -3.21
C LYS A 10 10.33 -21.97 -1.86
N HIS A 11 10.27 -22.78 -0.81
CA HIS A 11 10.73 -22.37 0.51
C HIS A 11 12.24 -22.14 0.54
N TYR A 12 13.02 -22.93 -0.19
CA TYR A 12 14.45 -22.71 -0.35
C TYR A 12 14.74 -21.35 -1.00
N PHE A 13 14.14 -21.06 -2.16
CA PHE A 13 14.35 -19.77 -2.85
C PHE A 13 13.90 -18.58 -2.01
N MET A 14 12.73 -18.68 -1.36
CA MET A 14 12.24 -17.63 -0.46
C MET A 14 13.23 -17.35 0.69
N ILE A 15 13.79 -18.40 1.30
CA ILE A 15 14.77 -18.24 2.39
C ILE A 15 16.06 -17.60 1.87
N GLU A 16 16.55 -17.99 0.69
CA GLU A 16 17.76 -17.39 0.12
C GLU A 16 17.55 -15.91 -0.25
N GLU A 17 16.39 -15.56 -0.80
CA GLU A 17 16.01 -14.16 -1.02
C GLU A 17 15.94 -13.39 0.30
N LEU A 18 15.35 -13.98 1.34
CA LEU A 18 15.25 -13.35 2.66
C LEU A 18 16.63 -13.15 3.31
N LYS A 19 17.55 -14.10 3.14
CA LYS A 19 18.94 -13.98 3.59
C LYS A 19 19.67 -12.84 2.88
N ALA A 20 19.49 -12.71 1.57
CA ALA A 20 20.03 -11.59 0.80
C ALA A 20 19.44 -10.25 1.27
N LEU A 21 18.11 -10.19 1.46
CA LEU A 21 17.40 -8.99 1.94
C LEU A 21 17.85 -8.56 3.33
N THR A 22 18.05 -9.51 4.24
CA THR A 22 18.44 -9.26 5.64
C THR A 22 19.96 -9.21 5.84
N ASN A 23 20.74 -9.37 4.76
CA ASN A 23 22.20 -9.48 4.77
C ASN A 23 22.71 -10.48 5.83
N SER A 24 22.03 -11.64 5.93
CA SER A 24 22.34 -12.67 6.91
C SER A 24 22.47 -14.03 6.26
N ASN A 25 23.60 -14.71 6.49
CA ASN A 25 23.81 -16.07 6.00
C ASN A 25 23.12 -17.15 6.86
N VAL A 26 22.53 -16.77 8.00
CA VAL A 26 21.91 -17.69 8.96
C VAL A 26 20.39 -17.64 8.80
N THR A 27 19.81 -18.77 8.40
CA THR A 27 18.36 -18.91 8.13
C THR A 27 17.48 -18.39 9.28
N THR A 28 17.78 -18.78 10.52
CA THR A 28 16.98 -18.36 11.69
C THR A 28 17.04 -16.85 11.92
N LYS A 29 18.22 -16.24 11.73
CA LYS A 29 18.40 -14.79 11.90
C LYS A 29 17.68 -14.02 10.79
N ALA A 30 17.78 -14.49 9.54
CA ALA A 30 17.06 -13.95 8.41
C ALA A 30 15.54 -14.02 8.61
N LEU A 31 15.01 -15.15 9.10
CA LEU A 31 13.58 -15.31 9.39
C LEU A 31 13.07 -14.36 10.47
N ILE A 32 13.83 -14.21 11.57
CA ILE A 32 13.46 -13.29 12.65
C ILE A 32 13.46 -11.84 12.15
N GLN A 33 14.51 -11.43 11.45
CA GLN A 33 14.61 -10.09 10.89
C GLN A 33 13.52 -9.83 9.83
N GLY A 34 13.30 -10.80 8.94
CA GLY A 34 12.22 -10.74 7.95
C GLY A 34 10.84 -10.65 8.59
N GLY A 35 10.61 -11.33 9.71
CA GLY A 35 9.39 -11.22 10.49
C GLY A 35 9.15 -9.80 11.02
N TYR A 36 10.17 -9.16 11.58
CA TYR A 36 10.06 -7.76 12.03
C TYR A 36 9.83 -6.80 10.86
N MET A 37 10.55 -6.99 9.75
CA MET A 37 10.37 -6.18 8.53
C MET A 37 8.95 -6.30 7.97
N ALA A 38 8.38 -7.51 7.96
CA ALA A 38 7.02 -7.72 7.47
C ALA A 38 5.97 -6.98 8.32
N VAL A 39 6.14 -6.97 9.65
CA VAL A 39 5.26 -6.22 10.56
C VAL A 39 5.39 -4.72 10.33
N GLU A 40 6.61 -4.22 10.20
CA GLU A 40 6.86 -2.80 9.96
C GLU A 40 6.30 -2.34 8.61
N LEU A 41 6.54 -3.09 7.54
CA LEU A 41 6.00 -2.81 6.21
C LEU A 41 4.47 -2.86 6.20
N GLY A 42 3.87 -3.81 6.92
CA GLY A 42 2.42 -3.88 7.07
C GLY A 42 1.85 -2.62 7.73
N LYS A 43 2.52 -2.10 8.77
CA LYS A 43 2.11 -0.85 9.42
C LYS A 43 2.24 0.35 8.48
N GLN A 44 3.37 0.49 7.79
CA GLN A 44 3.61 1.59 6.84
C GLN A 44 2.59 1.56 5.70
N TYR A 45 2.27 0.37 5.19
CA TYR A 45 1.27 0.20 4.14
C TYR A 45 -0.12 0.67 4.60
N GLU A 46 -0.54 0.31 5.81
CA GLU A 46 -1.86 0.70 6.31
C GLU A 46 -1.95 2.21 6.57
N GLU A 47 -0.89 2.83 7.11
CA GLU A 47 -0.78 4.28 7.25
C GLU A 47 -0.88 5.01 5.88
N GLU A 48 -0.18 4.50 4.87
CA GLU A 48 -0.19 5.10 3.53
C GLU A 48 -1.54 4.92 2.82
N LYS A 49 -2.19 3.78 3.04
CA LYS A 49 -3.54 3.50 2.55
C LYS A 49 -4.56 4.47 3.15
N GLU A 50 -4.50 4.73 4.45
CA GLU A 50 -5.36 5.71 5.12
C GLU A 50 -5.15 7.12 4.55
N LYS A 51 -3.89 7.55 4.36
CA LYS A 51 -3.58 8.84 3.73
C LYS A 51 -4.14 8.92 2.31
N ARG A 52 -3.96 7.86 1.51
CA ARG A 52 -4.48 7.82 0.14
C ARG A 52 -5.99 7.98 0.12
N LEU A 53 -6.71 7.25 0.96
CA LEU A 53 -8.18 7.35 1.05
C LEU A 53 -8.64 8.76 1.44
N LYS A 54 -7.92 9.40 2.37
CA LYS A 54 -8.23 10.78 2.78
C LYS A 54 -8.02 11.77 1.63
N ILE A 55 -6.88 11.67 0.93
CA ILE A 55 -6.58 12.54 -0.22
C ILE A 55 -7.57 12.31 -1.36
N GLU A 56 -7.94 11.06 -1.64
CA GLU A 56 -8.94 10.73 -2.65
C GLU A 56 -10.31 11.35 -2.33
N ALA A 57 -10.72 11.32 -1.06
CA ALA A 57 -11.96 11.97 -0.61
C ALA A 57 -11.89 13.50 -0.77
N GLU A 58 -10.80 14.14 -0.35
CA GLU A 58 -10.58 15.59 -0.51
C GLU A 58 -10.56 16.01 -1.99
N LEU A 59 -9.98 15.19 -2.85
CA LEU A 59 -9.93 15.44 -4.28
C LEU A 59 -11.32 15.29 -4.92
N ALA A 60 -12.14 14.35 -4.46
CA ALA A 60 -13.51 14.19 -4.91
C ALA A 60 -14.36 15.41 -4.55
N THR A 61 -14.28 15.90 -3.31
CA THR A 61 -15.03 17.09 -2.86
C THR A 61 -14.58 18.35 -3.58
N LEU A 62 -13.27 18.51 -3.84
CA LEU A 62 -12.74 19.64 -4.60
C LEU A 62 -13.26 19.64 -6.04
N LYS A 63 -13.25 18.47 -6.71
CA LYS A 63 -13.80 18.33 -8.07
C LYS A 63 -15.27 18.69 -8.12
N GLU A 64 -16.05 18.24 -7.14
CA GLU A 64 -17.47 18.59 -7.05
C GLU A 64 -17.67 20.10 -6.89
N THR A 65 -16.91 20.73 -5.99
CA THR A 65 -16.96 22.19 -5.76
C THR A 65 -16.62 22.98 -7.03
N VAL A 66 -15.58 22.57 -7.76
CA VAL A 66 -15.19 23.21 -9.02
C VAL A 66 -16.28 23.04 -10.08
N ASN A 67 -16.86 21.84 -10.21
CA ASN A 67 -17.94 21.60 -11.16
C ASN A 67 -19.19 22.44 -10.83
N GLN A 68 -19.55 22.54 -9.55
CA GLN A 68 -20.64 23.40 -9.10
C GLN A 68 -20.37 24.87 -9.43
N TYR A 69 -19.16 25.37 -9.14
CA TYR A 69 -18.75 26.73 -9.49
C TYR A 69 -18.89 27.01 -10.99
N LEU A 70 -18.31 26.16 -11.84
CA LEU A 70 -18.38 26.28 -13.30
C LEU A 70 -19.82 26.25 -13.80
N SER A 71 -20.66 25.36 -13.25
CA SER A 71 -22.08 25.28 -13.62
C SER A 71 -22.86 26.53 -13.23
N SER A 72 -22.61 27.08 -12.04
CA SER A 72 -23.27 28.31 -11.57
C SER A 72 -22.85 29.53 -12.40
N GLN A 73 -21.58 29.60 -12.81
CA GLN A 73 -21.06 30.63 -13.69
C GLN A 73 -21.74 30.54 -15.07
N GLN A 74 -21.85 29.34 -15.64
CA GLN A 74 -22.54 29.15 -16.91
C GLN A 74 -24.02 29.55 -16.83
N ALA A 75 -24.70 29.21 -15.74
CA ALA A 75 -26.10 29.58 -15.51
C ALA A 75 -26.27 31.10 -15.45
N LEU A 76 -25.37 31.83 -14.79
CA LEU A 76 -25.37 33.29 -14.75
C LEU A 76 -25.16 33.89 -16.14
N ILE A 77 -24.19 33.39 -16.91
CA ILE A 77 -23.94 33.85 -18.28
C ILE A 77 -25.19 33.63 -19.16
N ASN A 78 -25.87 32.50 -19.01
CA ASN A 78 -27.09 32.19 -19.76
C ASN A 78 -28.30 33.03 -19.30
N ALA A 79 -28.30 33.57 -18.09
CA ALA A 79 -29.40 34.41 -17.58
C ALA A 79 -29.27 35.88 -17.99
N ILE A 80 -28.07 36.32 -18.39
CA ILE A 80 -27.78 37.70 -18.80
C ILE A 80 -27.86 37.87 -20.33
N ASN A 81 -27.66 36.79 -21.10
CA ASN A 81 -27.85 36.76 -22.55
C ASN A 81 -29.29 36.40 -22.92
#